data_AF-A0A1E5UDH4-F1
#
_entry.id   AF-A0A1E5UDH4-F1
#
_cell.length_a   1.000
_cell.length_b   1.000
_cell.length_c   1.000
_cell.angle_alpha   90.00
_cell.angle_beta   90.00
_cell.angle_gamma   90.00
#
_symmetry.space_group_name_H-M   'P 1'
#
loop_
_entity.id
_entity.type
_entity.pdbx_description
1 polymer ?
#
loop_
_entity_poly.entity_id
_entity_poly.type
_entity_poly.pdbx_seq_one_letter_code
_entity_poly.pdbx_strand_id
1 'polypeptide(L)'
;MAEIKKGILGGFSGKVGPVVGANWRGKDIIRSTPKSSSRPKTDKQILQQLKFKTTITFLHPLRNIQNRFFGTDAGAKSKVNLAASYFINNAIEIVDGLPAVIYNKVLITRGDLTGFQNVEAQAATGGVINLTWEDNGLQGNALATDKVSVVCYFEAVSAFEIFEGVAFRSDAEASITLHSSYQGMEAQVYAFIANEAETQACNSVYLGLVTLG
;
A
#
# COMPACT_ATOMS: atom_id res chain seq x y z
N MET A 1 -37.54 -11.33 -8.20
CA MET A 1 -36.33 -10.85 -8.89
C MET A 1 -36.58 -11.03 -10.37
N ALA A 2 -36.61 -9.96 -11.15
CA ALA A 2 -36.93 -10.03 -12.58
C ALA A 2 -35.64 -9.90 -13.39
N GLU A 3 -35.50 -10.71 -14.44
CA GLU A 3 -34.39 -10.67 -15.39
C GLU A 3 -34.81 -9.87 -16.64
N ILE A 4 -33.96 -8.95 -17.09
CA ILE A 4 -34.17 -8.21 -18.34
C ILE A 4 -33.68 -9.08 -19.48
N LYS A 5 -34.61 -9.67 -20.23
CA LYS A 5 -34.29 -10.39 -21.48
C LYS A 5 -34.15 -9.36 -22.61
N LYS A 6 -32.92 -8.91 -22.89
CA LYS A 6 -32.51 -8.06 -24.04
C LYS A 6 -33.62 -7.13 -24.59
N GLY A 7 -33.92 -6.05 -23.88
CA GLY A 7 -34.80 -4.98 -24.38
C GLY A 7 -34.07 -4.00 -25.32
N ILE A 8 -34.83 -3.18 -26.06
CA ILE A 8 -34.32 -2.14 -26.99
C ILE A 8 -33.32 -1.16 -26.36
N LEU A 9 -33.40 -0.94 -25.04
CA LEU A 9 -32.51 -0.04 -24.28
C LEU A 9 -31.32 -0.76 -23.62
N GLY A 10 -31.17 -2.08 -23.80
CA GLY A 10 -30.19 -2.88 -23.06
C GLY A 10 -30.51 -3.00 -21.56
N GLY A 11 -29.54 -3.50 -20.78
CA GLY A 11 -29.59 -3.43 -19.32
C GLY A 11 -29.21 -2.04 -18.81
N PHE A 12 -29.89 -1.55 -17.77
CA PHE A 12 -29.49 -0.32 -17.08
C PHE A 12 -28.89 -0.65 -15.72
N SER A 13 -27.88 0.12 -15.31
CA SER A 13 -27.20 -0.01 -14.02
C SER A 13 -27.49 1.23 -13.16
N GLY A 14 -27.81 1.02 -11.89
CA GLY A 14 -28.05 2.11 -10.94
C GLY A 14 -29.51 2.21 -10.47
N LYS A 15 -29.78 3.25 -9.66
CA LYS A 15 -31.09 3.48 -9.03
C LYS A 15 -31.93 4.42 -9.88
N VAL A 16 -33.13 3.98 -10.25
CA VAL A 16 -34.16 4.80 -10.89
C VAL A 16 -35.43 4.69 -10.05
N GLY A 17 -35.72 5.71 -9.24
CA GLY A 17 -36.85 5.72 -8.32
C GLY A 17 -36.80 4.54 -7.31
N PRO A 18 -37.86 3.71 -7.21
CA PRO A 18 -37.92 2.58 -6.29
C PRO A 18 -37.18 1.34 -6.82
N VAL A 19 -36.60 1.41 -8.02
CA VAL A 19 -36.01 0.29 -8.74
C VAL A 19 -34.50 0.46 -8.85
N VAL A 20 -33.77 -0.66 -8.72
CA VAL A 20 -32.32 -0.73 -8.95
C VAL A 20 -32.05 -1.76 -10.02
N GLY A 21 -31.40 -1.32 -11.10
CA GLY A 21 -30.82 -2.18 -12.12
C GLY A 21 -29.40 -2.59 -11.69
N ALA A 22 -29.09 -3.88 -11.80
CA ALA A 22 -27.76 -4.42 -11.50
C ALA A 22 -27.44 -5.58 -12.44
N ASN A 23 -26.16 -5.85 -12.65
CA ASN A 23 -25.73 -7.06 -13.34
C ASN A 23 -25.33 -8.12 -12.30
N TRP A 24 -25.90 -9.32 -12.41
CA TRP A 24 -25.54 -10.46 -11.57
C TRP A 24 -25.15 -11.63 -12.47
N ARG A 25 -23.87 -12.02 -12.42
CA ARG A 25 -23.32 -13.14 -13.21
C ARG A 25 -23.69 -13.05 -14.70
N GLY A 26 -23.60 -11.87 -15.29
CA GLY A 26 -23.90 -11.64 -16.71
C GLY A 26 -25.39 -11.49 -17.04
N LYS A 27 -26.28 -11.52 -16.04
CA LYS A 27 -27.71 -11.28 -16.20
C LYS A 27 -28.07 -9.92 -15.65
N ASP A 28 -28.73 -9.11 -16.48
CA ASP A 28 -29.29 -7.84 -16.04
C ASP A 28 -30.55 -8.10 -15.24
N ILE A 29 -30.52 -7.69 -13.97
CA ILE A 29 -31.56 -7.95 -12.99
C ILE A 29 -32.16 -6.63 -12.51
N ILE A 30 -33.45 -6.69 -12.23
CA ILE A 30 -34.19 -5.61 -11.59
C ILE A 30 -34.58 -6.06 -10.19
N ARG A 31 -34.24 -5.25 -9.19
CA ARG A 31 -34.66 -5.42 -7.80
C ARG A 31 -35.28 -4.15 -7.23
N SER A 32 -36.13 -4.30 -6.23
CA SER A 32 -36.58 -3.17 -5.44
C SER A 32 -35.40 -2.55 -4.68
N THR A 33 -35.49 -1.25 -4.46
CA THR A 33 -34.56 -0.55 -3.57
C THR A 33 -34.56 -1.23 -2.19
N PRO A 34 -33.38 -1.53 -1.64
CA PRO A 34 -33.29 -2.13 -0.32
C PRO A 34 -33.89 -1.16 0.71
N LYS A 35 -34.71 -1.69 1.64
CA LYS A 35 -35.20 -0.91 2.77
C LYS A 35 -34.02 -0.53 3.66
N SER A 36 -34.02 0.70 4.16
CA SER A 36 -33.04 1.11 5.17
C SER A 36 -33.16 0.19 6.38
N SER A 37 -32.03 -0.38 6.82
CA SER A 37 -31.98 -1.28 7.96
C SER A 37 -31.62 -0.48 9.22
N SER A 38 -32.45 -0.57 10.25
CA SER A 38 -32.17 -0.02 11.59
C SER A 38 -31.43 -1.00 12.51
N ARG A 39 -31.10 -2.20 12.02
CA ARG A 39 -30.45 -3.23 12.84
C ARG A 39 -29.05 -2.77 13.28
N PRO A 40 -28.69 -2.95 14.56
CA PRO A 40 -27.34 -2.66 15.03
C PRO A 40 -26.33 -3.54 14.28
N LYS A 41 -25.14 -2.98 14.05
CA LYS A 41 -24.05 -3.70 13.40
C LYS A 41 -23.59 -4.84 14.31
N THR A 42 -23.33 -6.01 13.74
CA THR A 42 -22.77 -7.13 14.50
C THR A 42 -21.30 -6.89 14.81
N ASP A 43 -20.75 -7.53 15.84
CA ASP A 43 -19.34 -7.38 16.22
C ASP A 43 -18.38 -7.68 15.07
N LYS A 44 -18.70 -8.69 14.24
CA LYS A 44 -17.95 -9.01 13.01
C LYS A 44 -17.96 -7.86 12.01
N GLN A 45 -19.09 -7.15 11.86
CA GLN A 45 -19.20 -5.99 10.97
C GLN A 45 -18.43 -4.78 11.50
N ILE A 46 -18.42 -4.59 12.82
CA ILE A 46 -17.65 -3.53 13.49
C ILE A 46 -16.16 -3.79 13.30
N LEU A 47 -15.70 -5.03 13.56
CA LEU A 47 -14.32 -5.42 13.39
C LEU A 47 -13.84 -5.25 11.95
N GLN A 48 -14.66 -5.61 10.97
CA GLN A 48 -14.32 -5.39 9.56
C GLN A 48 -14.20 -3.90 9.21
N GLN A 49 -15.07 -3.05 9.78
CA GLN A 49 -14.99 -1.60 9.61
C GLN A 49 -13.73 -1.02 10.25
N LEU A 50 -13.34 -1.51 11.43
CA LEU A 50 -12.11 -1.11 12.10
C LEU A 50 -10.89 -1.51 11.27
N LYS A 51 -10.81 -2.76 10.79
CA LYS A 51 -9.75 -3.22 9.87
C LYS A 51 -9.61 -2.32 8.66
N PHE A 52 -10.74 -1.99 8.02
CA PHE A 52 -10.74 -1.14 6.85
C PHE A 52 -10.32 0.29 7.17
N LYS A 53 -10.79 0.85 8.30
CA LYS A 53 -10.39 2.18 8.77
C LYS A 53 -8.89 2.24 9.02
N THR A 54 -8.33 1.30 9.78
CA THR A 54 -6.89 1.22 10.04
C THR A 54 -6.07 1.14 8.75
N THR A 55 -6.50 0.29 7.81
CA THR A 55 -5.86 0.16 6.50
C THR A 55 -5.84 1.47 5.73
N ILE A 56 -7.00 2.10 5.57
CA ILE A 56 -7.11 3.31 4.76
C ILE A 56 -6.35 4.46 5.42
N THR A 57 -6.42 4.60 6.75
CA THR A 57 -5.66 5.61 7.48
C THR A 57 -4.15 5.41 7.30
N PHE A 58 -3.67 4.16 7.42
CA PHE A 58 -2.25 3.84 7.26
C PHE A 58 -1.75 4.03 5.82
N LEU A 59 -2.51 3.62 4.82
CA LEU A 59 -2.10 3.73 3.41
C LEU A 59 -2.36 5.10 2.79
N HIS A 60 -3.12 5.98 3.45
CA HIS A 60 -3.49 7.29 2.89
C HIS A 60 -2.26 8.15 2.49
N PRO A 61 -1.21 8.26 3.31
CA PRO A 61 -0.02 9.04 2.92
C PRO A 61 0.75 8.41 1.74
N LEU A 62 0.68 7.09 1.59
CA LEU A 62 1.39 6.33 0.57
C LEU A 62 0.65 6.25 -0.78
N ARG A 63 -0.53 6.87 -0.88
CA ARG A 63 -1.46 6.68 -2.01
C ARG A 63 -0.83 7.06 -3.35
N ASN A 64 0.01 8.10 -3.36
CA ASN A 64 0.71 8.57 -4.57
C ASN A 64 1.70 7.52 -5.08
N ILE A 65 2.54 6.99 -4.18
CA ILE A 65 3.50 5.92 -4.49
C ILE A 65 2.76 4.65 -4.93
N GLN A 66 1.72 4.25 -4.21
CA GLN A 66 0.96 3.03 -4.52
C GLN A 66 0.24 3.11 -5.87
N ASN A 67 -0.30 4.28 -6.24
CA ASN A 67 -0.88 4.49 -7.56
C ASN A 67 0.13 4.34 -8.69
N ARG A 68 1.42 4.59 -8.45
CA ARG A 68 2.47 4.44 -9.46
C ARG A 68 2.97 3.00 -9.50
N PHE A 69 3.29 2.46 -8.33
CA PHE A 69 4.19 1.32 -8.18
C PHE A 69 3.56 0.05 -7.56
N PHE A 70 2.24 0.01 -7.31
CA PHE A 70 1.60 -1.15 -6.70
C PHE A 70 0.87 -2.04 -7.71
N GLY A 71 1.63 -2.93 -8.36
CA GLY A 71 1.16 -3.90 -9.34
C GLY A 71 0.72 -3.25 -10.65
N THR A 72 0.12 -4.06 -11.51
CA THR A 72 -0.53 -3.64 -12.75
C THR A 72 -2.04 -3.58 -12.57
N ASP A 73 -2.72 -2.70 -13.31
CA ASP A 73 -4.18 -2.60 -13.23
C ASP A 73 -4.83 -3.90 -13.72
N ALA A 74 -5.41 -4.65 -12.78
CA ALA A 74 -6.09 -5.91 -13.05
C ALA A 74 -7.60 -5.66 -13.21
N GLY A 75 -8.01 -5.27 -14.41
CA GLY A 75 -9.41 -5.02 -14.76
C GLY A 75 -10.00 -3.84 -13.99
N ALA A 76 -11.00 -4.07 -13.14
CA ALA A 76 -11.73 -3.02 -12.42
C ALA A 76 -11.09 -2.59 -11.07
N LYS A 77 -9.95 -3.18 -10.68
CA LYS A 77 -9.27 -2.85 -9.42
C LYS A 77 -8.11 -1.90 -9.69
N SER A 78 -8.19 -0.68 -9.15
CA SER A 78 -7.05 0.24 -9.13
C SER A 78 -5.90 -0.31 -8.28
N LYS A 79 -4.68 0.11 -8.58
CA LYS A 79 -3.46 -0.22 -7.82
C LYS A 79 -3.58 0.03 -6.31
N VAL A 80 -4.18 1.15 -5.89
CA VAL A 80 -4.45 1.43 -4.46
C VAL A 80 -5.43 0.43 -3.84
N ASN A 81 -6.42 -0.05 -4.59
CA ASN A 81 -7.31 -1.11 -4.10
C ASN A 81 -6.58 -2.46 -3.98
N LEU A 82 -5.61 -2.74 -4.84
CA LEU A 82 -4.73 -3.89 -4.70
C LEU A 82 -3.85 -3.78 -3.44
N ALA A 83 -3.29 -2.59 -3.17
CA ALA A 83 -2.53 -2.32 -1.95
C ALA A 83 -3.37 -2.52 -0.70
N ALA A 84 -4.55 -1.91 -0.64
CA ALA A 84 -5.48 -2.07 0.48
C ALA A 84 -5.91 -3.53 0.67
N SER A 85 -6.19 -4.25 -0.41
CA SER A 85 -6.54 -5.67 -0.34
C SER A 85 -5.39 -6.53 0.17
N TYR A 86 -4.15 -6.25 -0.25
CA TYR A 86 -2.98 -6.97 0.24
C TYR A 86 -2.77 -6.70 1.73
N PHE A 87 -2.86 -5.44 2.14
CA PHE A 87 -2.64 -5.01 3.52
C PHE A 87 -3.66 -5.63 4.49
N ILE A 88 -4.95 -5.60 4.16
CA ILE A 88 -6.01 -6.20 4.99
C ILE A 88 -5.81 -7.70 5.19
N ASN A 89 -5.30 -8.40 4.17
CA ASN A 89 -5.17 -9.85 4.18
C ASN A 89 -3.86 -10.34 4.83
N ASN A 90 -2.79 -9.54 4.79
CA ASN A 90 -1.45 -10.00 5.19
C ASN A 90 -0.82 -9.19 6.33
N ALA A 91 -1.11 -7.89 6.41
CA ALA A 91 -0.43 -6.96 7.33
C ALA A 91 -1.29 -6.54 8.53
N ILE A 92 -2.47 -7.15 8.72
CA ILE A 92 -3.33 -6.89 9.88
C ILE A 92 -3.56 -8.16 10.67
N GLU A 93 -3.29 -8.08 11.96
CA GLU A 93 -3.66 -9.07 12.96
C GLU A 93 -4.71 -8.51 13.92
N ILE A 94 -5.38 -9.38 14.67
CA ILE A 94 -6.29 -8.98 15.73
C ILE A 94 -5.59 -9.26 17.05
N VAL A 95 -5.22 -8.20 17.77
CA VAL A 95 -4.63 -8.27 19.11
C VAL A 95 -5.62 -7.62 20.07
N ASP A 96 -6.02 -8.33 21.11
CA ASP A 96 -7.01 -7.88 22.11
C ASP A 96 -8.34 -7.36 21.50
N GLY A 97 -8.77 -7.97 20.40
CA GLY A 97 -10.00 -7.59 19.69
C GLY A 97 -9.88 -6.34 18.81
N LEU A 98 -8.69 -5.72 18.73
CA LEU A 98 -8.39 -4.58 17.88
C LEU A 98 -7.46 -4.94 16.72
N PRO A 99 -7.64 -4.33 15.54
CA PRO A 99 -6.74 -4.55 14.41
C PRO A 99 -5.39 -3.86 14.65
N ALA A 100 -4.32 -4.65 14.73
CA ALA A 100 -2.94 -4.20 14.84
C ALA A 100 -2.18 -4.44 13.52
N VAL A 101 -1.23 -3.57 13.20
CA VAL A 101 -0.44 -3.65 11.96
C VAL A 101 0.82 -4.47 12.20
N ILE A 102 1.09 -5.45 11.33
CA ILE A 102 2.35 -6.19 11.33
C ILE A 102 3.32 -5.51 10.36
N TYR A 103 4.22 -4.67 10.89
CA TYR A 103 5.14 -3.85 10.09
C TYR A 103 6.03 -4.65 9.13
N ASN A 104 6.48 -5.84 9.52
CA ASN A 104 7.29 -6.71 8.67
C ASN A 104 6.56 -7.22 7.40
N LYS A 105 5.22 -7.27 7.44
CA LYS A 105 4.40 -7.73 6.29
C LYS A 105 3.85 -6.58 5.46
N VAL A 106 4.18 -5.34 5.78
CA VAL A 106 3.74 -4.17 5.02
C VAL A 106 4.54 -4.09 3.73
N LEU A 107 3.82 -3.99 2.61
CA LEU A 107 4.41 -3.65 1.31
C LEU A 107 3.95 -2.25 0.90
N ILE A 108 4.90 -1.38 0.61
CA ILE A 108 4.68 -0.02 0.10
C ILE A 108 4.55 -0.05 -1.42
N THR A 109 5.44 -0.78 -2.09
CA THR A 109 5.47 -0.97 -3.54
C THR A 109 5.46 -2.46 -3.86
N ARG A 110 4.92 -2.80 -5.03
CA ARG A 110 4.88 -4.17 -5.52
C ARG A 110 5.06 -4.18 -7.02
N GLY A 111 6.11 -4.80 -7.52
CA GLY A 111 6.35 -4.88 -8.96
C GLY A 111 7.44 -5.88 -9.31
N ASP A 112 7.77 -5.90 -10.60
CA ASP A 112 8.61 -6.95 -11.21
C ASP A 112 10.07 -6.52 -11.41
N LEU A 113 10.46 -5.34 -10.93
CA LEU A 113 11.86 -4.90 -10.95
C LEU A 113 12.69 -5.71 -9.95
N THR A 114 13.91 -6.09 -10.32
CA THR A 114 14.86 -6.76 -9.42
C THR A 114 15.07 -5.90 -8.16
N GLY A 115 14.75 -6.48 -6.99
CA GLY A 115 14.89 -5.80 -5.70
C GLY A 115 16.32 -5.70 -5.20
N PHE A 116 16.45 -5.25 -3.96
CA PHE A 116 17.73 -5.19 -3.27
C PHE A 116 18.36 -6.56 -3.04
N GLN A 117 19.68 -6.58 -2.93
CA GLN A 117 20.46 -7.69 -2.43
C GLN A 117 21.23 -7.24 -1.19
N ASN A 118 21.12 -8.01 -0.10
CA ASN A 118 21.81 -7.74 1.18
C ASN A 118 21.68 -6.28 1.66
N VAL A 119 20.46 -5.75 1.65
CA VAL A 119 20.19 -4.38 2.11
C VAL A 119 20.10 -4.33 3.63
N GLU A 120 20.77 -3.34 4.21
CA GLU A 120 20.78 -3.06 5.64
C GLU A 120 20.56 -1.58 5.89
N ALA A 121 19.95 -1.24 7.03
CA ALA A 121 19.79 0.12 7.51
C ALA A 121 20.42 0.26 8.89
N GLN A 122 21.23 1.30 9.08
CA GLN A 122 21.90 1.61 10.34
C GLN A 122 21.66 3.07 10.72
N ALA A 123 21.29 3.32 11.98
CA ALA A 123 21.24 4.68 12.52
C ALA A 123 22.65 5.23 12.68
N ALA A 124 22.83 6.49 12.27
CA ALA A 124 24.01 7.30 12.52
C ALA A 124 23.63 8.51 13.40
N THR A 125 24.65 9.17 13.96
CA THR A 125 24.46 10.33 14.84
C THR A 125 23.76 11.48 14.13
N GLY A 126 22.85 12.16 14.83
CA GLY A 126 22.17 13.35 14.31
C GLY A 126 20.90 13.05 13.54
N GLY A 127 20.24 11.91 13.80
CA GLY A 127 19.00 11.53 13.11
C GLY A 127 19.22 11.13 11.64
N VAL A 128 20.40 10.59 11.32
CA VAL A 128 20.72 10.10 9.98
C VAL A 128 20.51 8.59 9.94
N ILE A 129 19.93 8.08 8.86
CA ILE A 129 19.88 6.63 8.59
C ILE A 129 20.72 6.36 7.35
N ASN A 130 21.73 5.52 7.51
CA ASN A 130 22.56 5.03 6.43
C ASN A 130 22.01 3.69 5.95
N LEU A 131 21.80 3.58 4.65
CA LEU A 131 21.44 2.34 3.99
C LEU A 131 22.63 1.87 3.16
N THR A 132 22.89 0.58 3.20
CA THR A 132 23.91 -0.08 2.37
C THR A 132 23.30 -1.29 1.70
N TRP A 133 23.63 -1.54 0.45
CA TRP A 133 23.20 -2.71 -0.30
C TRP A 133 24.29 -3.19 -1.25
N GLU A 134 24.16 -4.43 -1.71
CA GLU A 134 25.05 -4.97 -2.73
C GLU A 134 24.58 -4.54 -4.13
N ASP A 135 25.50 -4.00 -4.94
CA ASP A 135 25.17 -3.63 -6.32
C ASP A 135 24.88 -4.88 -7.16
N ASN A 136 23.63 -5.00 -7.55
CA ASN A 136 23.13 -6.02 -8.45
C ASN A 136 22.56 -5.43 -9.76
N GLY A 137 23.05 -4.26 -10.18
CA GLY A 137 22.66 -3.52 -11.39
C GLY A 137 22.87 -4.27 -12.71
N LEU A 138 23.55 -5.41 -12.69
CA LEU A 138 23.75 -6.29 -13.85
C LEU A 138 22.82 -7.52 -13.84
N GLN A 139 21.91 -7.63 -12.86
CA GLN A 139 21.05 -8.79 -12.70
C GLN A 139 19.60 -8.55 -13.17
N GLY A 140 19.14 -9.39 -14.10
CA GLY A 140 17.74 -9.39 -14.55
C GLY A 140 17.37 -8.11 -15.30
N ASN A 141 16.40 -7.36 -14.77
CA ASN A 141 15.97 -6.06 -15.30
C ASN A 141 16.47 -4.87 -14.46
N ALA A 142 17.46 -5.09 -13.59
CA ALA A 142 18.12 -4.03 -12.85
C ALA A 142 18.96 -3.14 -13.78
N LEU A 143 19.01 -1.84 -13.47
CA LEU A 143 19.92 -0.91 -14.10
C LEU A 143 20.67 -0.10 -13.03
N ALA A 144 21.89 0.31 -13.35
CA ALA A 144 22.68 1.17 -12.49
C ALA A 144 21.99 2.53 -12.21
N THR A 145 21.21 3.03 -13.16
CA THR A 145 20.47 4.31 -13.06
C THR A 145 19.15 4.21 -12.30
N ASP A 146 18.80 3.02 -11.81
CA ASP A 146 17.63 2.85 -10.95
C ASP A 146 17.76 3.71 -9.68
N LYS A 147 16.67 4.33 -9.27
CA LYS A 147 16.59 5.24 -8.12
C LYS A 147 16.19 4.48 -6.86
N VAL A 148 16.98 4.61 -5.81
CA VAL A 148 16.69 4.09 -4.47
C VAL A 148 15.85 5.09 -3.70
N SER A 149 14.77 4.61 -3.10
CA SER A 149 13.85 5.41 -2.29
C SER A 149 13.64 4.76 -0.93
N VAL A 150 13.47 5.58 0.09
CA VAL A 150 13.36 5.17 1.49
C VAL A 150 12.10 5.77 2.09
N VAL A 151 11.39 4.97 2.87
CA VAL A 151 10.20 5.39 3.61
C VAL A 151 10.37 5.01 5.06
N CYS A 152 10.23 5.99 5.95
CA CYS A 152 10.28 5.80 7.39
C CYS A 152 8.89 6.00 7.96
N TYR A 153 8.44 5.09 8.82
CA TYR A 153 7.18 5.21 9.54
C TYR A 153 7.44 5.34 11.04
N PHE A 154 6.81 6.34 11.65
CA PHE A 154 6.91 6.60 13.08
C PHE A 154 5.59 6.23 13.76
N GLU A 155 5.60 5.20 14.61
CA GLU A 155 4.40 4.75 15.31
C GLU A 155 3.86 5.83 16.27
N ALA A 156 4.74 6.50 17.00
CA ALA A 156 4.40 7.53 17.98
C ALA A 156 3.58 8.71 17.40
N VAL A 157 3.89 9.10 16.16
CA VAL A 157 3.22 10.22 15.47
C VAL A 157 2.22 9.71 14.42
N SER A 158 2.25 8.41 14.11
CA SER A 158 1.49 7.79 13.02
C SER A 158 1.72 8.51 11.68
N ALA A 159 2.97 8.88 11.40
CA ALA A 159 3.37 9.65 10.23
C ALA A 159 4.41 8.89 9.39
N PHE A 160 4.42 9.19 8.09
CA PHE A 160 5.41 8.69 7.13
C PHE A 160 6.30 9.83 6.67
N GLU A 161 7.61 9.60 6.69
CA GLU A 161 8.60 10.40 6.00
C GLU A 161 9.04 9.64 4.75
N ILE A 162 8.91 10.28 3.59
CA ILE A 162 9.12 9.66 2.28
C ILE A 162 10.26 10.39 1.58
N PHE A 163 11.29 9.64 1.21
CA PHE A 163 12.43 10.13 0.44
C PHE A 163 12.51 9.36 -0.88
N GLU A 164 12.11 10.00 -1.98
CA GLU A 164 12.17 9.42 -3.32
C GLU A 164 13.50 9.78 -4.00
N GLY A 165 14.18 8.80 -4.58
CA GLY A 165 15.40 9.02 -5.37
C GLY A 165 16.59 9.59 -4.59
N VAL A 166 16.88 9.01 -3.43
CA VAL A 166 17.98 9.43 -2.53
C VAL A 166 19.35 9.12 -3.12
N ALA A 167 19.46 8.00 -3.84
CA ALA A 167 20.70 7.52 -4.43
C ALA A 167 20.39 6.71 -5.70
N PHE A 168 21.42 6.45 -6.51
CA PHE A 168 21.36 5.49 -7.60
C PHE A 168 21.72 4.10 -7.10
N ARG A 169 21.22 3.07 -7.77
CA ARG A 169 21.53 1.67 -7.44
C ARG A 169 23.03 1.39 -7.45
N SER A 170 23.78 2.03 -8.36
CA SER A 170 25.24 1.93 -8.48
C SER A 170 26.01 2.52 -7.30
N ASP A 171 25.38 3.39 -6.50
CA ASP A 171 26.07 4.05 -5.39
C ASP A 171 26.33 3.07 -4.24
N ALA A 172 25.57 1.97 -4.14
CA ALA A 172 25.63 0.95 -3.09
C ALA A 172 25.41 1.45 -1.65
N GLU A 173 25.29 2.76 -1.47
CA GLU A 173 25.01 3.41 -0.20
C GLU A 173 24.07 4.61 -0.38
N ALA A 174 23.25 4.89 0.63
CA ALA A 174 22.42 6.09 0.72
C ALA A 174 22.39 6.59 2.16
N SER A 175 22.30 7.90 2.33
CA SER A 175 22.05 8.50 3.65
C SER A 175 20.82 9.40 3.57
N ILE A 176 19.92 9.24 4.54
CA ILE A 176 18.77 10.12 4.72
C ILE A 176 18.90 10.86 6.04
N THR A 177 18.62 12.16 6.03
CA THR A 177 18.59 12.98 7.24
C THR A 177 17.14 13.26 7.61
N LEU A 178 16.73 12.82 8.79
CA LEU A 178 15.39 13.07 9.32
C LEU A 178 15.35 14.40 10.08
N HIS A 179 14.16 15.00 10.15
CA HIS A 179 13.97 16.22 10.90
C HIS A 179 14.25 16.00 12.40
N SER A 180 14.79 17.00 13.09
CA SER A 180 15.18 16.92 14.51
C SER A 180 14.02 16.56 15.45
N SER A 181 12.77 16.80 15.03
CA SER A 181 11.56 16.40 15.76
C SER A 181 11.43 14.89 15.98
N TYR A 182 12.12 14.06 15.19
CA TYR A 182 12.06 12.61 15.28
C TYR A 182 13.23 12.00 16.07
N GLN A 183 14.18 12.81 16.55
CA GLN A 183 15.29 12.31 17.36
C GLN A 183 14.79 11.62 18.63
N GLY A 184 15.36 10.45 18.95
CA GLY A 184 14.92 9.61 20.07
C GLY A 184 13.68 8.77 19.81
N MET A 185 13.06 8.85 18.62
CA MET A 185 11.95 7.99 18.22
C MET A 185 12.44 6.73 17.50
N GLU A 186 11.57 5.71 17.50
CA GLU A 186 11.76 4.49 16.73
C GLU A 186 11.12 4.63 15.34
N ALA A 187 11.91 4.41 14.30
CA ALA A 187 11.48 4.45 12.91
C ALA A 187 11.41 3.03 12.34
N GLN A 188 10.26 2.68 11.78
CA GLN A 188 10.11 1.49 10.93
C GLN A 188 10.60 1.85 9.53
N VAL A 189 11.68 1.23 9.06
CA VAL A 189 12.33 1.60 7.80
C VAL A 189 11.96 0.64 6.69
N TYR A 190 11.56 1.20 5.55
CA TYR A 190 11.29 0.49 4.31
C TYR A 190 12.11 1.09 3.18
N ALA A 191 12.59 0.26 2.26
CA ALA A 191 13.27 0.70 1.06
C ALA A 191 12.64 0.08 -0.19
N PHE A 192 12.65 0.82 -1.29
CA PHE A 192 12.29 0.30 -2.61
C PHE A 192 13.13 0.96 -3.69
N ILE A 193 13.22 0.28 -4.83
CA ILE A 193 13.90 0.74 -6.03
C ILE A 193 12.86 1.03 -7.09
N ALA A 194 12.96 2.18 -7.75
CA ALA A 194 12.18 2.53 -8.92
C ALA A 194 13.12 2.75 -10.11
N ASN A 195 12.66 2.41 -11.31
CA ASN A 195 13.43 2.69 -12.53
C ASN A 195 13.54 4.21 -12.75
N GLU A 196 14.52 4.66 -13.53
CA GLU A 196 14.77 6.08 -13.85
C GLU A 196 13.54 6.79 -14.43
N ALA A 197 12.79 6.10 -15.28
CA ALA A 197 11.53 6.58 -15.86
C ALA A 197 10.34 6.54 -14.87
N GLU A 198 10.54 6.00 -13.68
CA GLU A 198 9.55 5.91 -12.59
C GLU A 198 8.24 5.23 -12.98
N THR A 199 8.32 4.28 -13.90
CA THR A 199 7.19 3.46 -14.39
C THR A 199 7.08 2.11 -13.69
N GLN A 200 8.21 1.57 -13.24
CA GLN A 200 8.34 0.26 -12.61
C GLN A 200 9.12 0.39 -11.30
N ALA A 201 8.79 -0.46 -10.35
CA ALA A 201 9.47 -0.55 -9.07
C ALA A 201 9.55 -2.01 -8.60
N CYS A 202 10.43 -2.27 -7.64
CA CYS A 202 10.55 -3.56 -7.00
C CYS A 202 9.56 -3.70 -5.84
N ASN A 203 9.46 -4.91 -5.28
CA ASN A 203 8.79 -5.11 -4.01
C ASN A 203 9.57 -4.40 -2.90
N SER A 204 8.89 -3.56 -2.12
CA SER A 204 9.52 -2.89 -0.99
C SER A 204 10.01 -3.89 0.06
N VAL A 205 11.17 -3.63 0.65
CA VAL A 205 11.78 -4.44 1.70
C VAL A 205 11.66 -3.70 3.02
N TYR A 206 11.29 -4.43 4.07
CA TYR A 206 11.33 -3.93 5.45
C TYR A 206 12.74 -4.17 6.02
N LEU A 207 13.38 -3.11 6.49
CA LEU A 207 14.77 -3.13 6.97
C LEU A 207 14.89 -3.24 8.49
N GLY A 208 13.76 -3.22 9.20
CA GLY A 208 13.73 -3.30 10.65
C GLY A 208 13.31 -2.00 11.33
N LEU A 209 13.34 -2.06 12.66
CA LEU A 209 13.15 -0.94 13.54
C LEU A 209 14.52 -0.31 13.84
N VAL A 210 14.61 1.00 13.63
CA VAL A 210 15.83 1.78 13.82
C VAL A 210 15.55 2.88 14.84
N THR A 211 16.29 2.88 15.95
CA THR A 211 16.20 3.95 16.95
C THR A 211 17.10 5.10 16.54
N LEU A 212 16.53 6.31 16.46
CA LEU A 212 17.29 7.51 16.09
C LEU A 212 18.03 8.05 17.32
N GLY A 213 19.36 8.09 17.21
CA GLY A 213 20.26 8.66 18.23
C GLY A 213 20.51 10.15 18.08
#